data_AF-A0AAW6EPT8-F1
#
_entry.id   AF-A0AAW6EPT8-F1
#
_cell.length_a   1.000
_cell.length_b   1.000
_cell.length_c   1.000
_cell.angle_alpha   90.00
_cell.angle_beta   90.00
_cell.angle_gamma   90.00
#
_symmetry.space_group_name_H-M   'P 1'
#
loop_
_entity.id
_entity.type
_entity.pdbx_description
1 polymer ?
#
loop_
_entity_poly.entity_id
_entity_poly.type
_entity_poly.pdbx_seq_one_letter_code
_entity_poly.pdbx_strand_id
1 'polypeptide(L)'
;MILWVLVVVGILILVTGVYFLAINYRDGKYIKGYGLLSYLGFGMMLLGGILLMEPIFISLPGNLSNTAPWGITMCTSIIVGQLLLKPTFLKNKK
;
A
#
# COMPACT_ATOMS: atom_id res chain seq x y z
N MET A 1 17.36 -1.44 -11.40
CA MET A 1 16.26 -1.84 -12.31
C MET A 1 15.21 -2.70 -11.62
N ILE A 2 15.57 -3.79 -10.94
CA ILE A 2 14.61 -4.69 -10.27
C ILE A 2 13.66 -3.98 -9.27
N LEU A 3 14.18 -3.02 -8.48
CA LEU A 3 13.36 -2.26 -7.51
C LEU A 3 12.30 -1.40 -8.20
N TRP A 4 12.65 -0.78 -9.33
CA TRP A 4 11.68 -0.03 -10.14
C TRP A 4 10.59 -0.93 -10.71
N VAL A 5 10.95 -2.15 -11.15
CA VAL A 5 9.96 -3.14 -11.59
C VAL A 5 9.05 -3.53 -10.42
N LEU A 6 9.61 -3.76 -9.23
CA LEU A 6 8.83 -4.09 -8.02
C LEU A 6 7.81 -2.98 -7.70
N VAL A 7 8.22 -1.71 -7.76
CA VAL A 7 7.33 -0.57 -7.53
C VAL A 7 6.24 -0.47 -8.59
N VAL A 8 6.59 -0.55 -9.87
CA VAL A 8 5.63 -0.45 -10.97
C VAL A 8 4.62 -1.59 -10.95
N VAL A 9 5.08 -2.82 -10.75
CA VAL A 9 4.21 -4.01 -10.62
C VAL A 9 3.32 -3.87 -9.38
N GLY A 10 3.88 -3.41 -8.25
CA GLY A 10 3.11 -3.13 -7.04
C GLY A 10 1.99 -2.11 -7.27
N ILE A 11 2.27 -1.02 -7.98
CA ILE A 11 1.27 0.00 -8.35
C ILE A 11 0.18 -0.60 -9.25
N LEU A 12 0.55 -1.37 -10.27
CA LEU A 12 -0.40 -2.01 -11.17
C LEU A 12 -1.34 -2.97 -10.41
N ILE A 13 -0.78 -3.81 -9.52
CA ILE A 13 -1.55 -4.73 -8.68
C ILE A 13 -2.47 -3.95 -7.73
N LEU A 14 -1.96 -2.89 -7.10
CA LEU A 14 -2.73 -2.03 -6.19
C LEU A 14 -3.93 -1.41 -6.91
N VAL A 15 -3.69 -0.74 -8.05
CA VAL A 15 -4.73 -0.06 -8.83
C VAL A 15 -5.77 -1.07 -9.32
N THR A 16 -5.33 -2.23 -9.81
CA THR A 16 -6.22 -3.29 -10.29
C THR A 16 -7.08 -3.85 -9.14
N GLY A 17 -6.46 -4.13 -7.99
CA GLY A 17 -7.16 -4.59 -6.79
C GLY A 17 -8.21 -3.58 -6.32
N VAL A 18 -7.85 -2.30 -6.24
CA VAL A 18 -8.77 -1.23 -5.82
C VAL A 18 -9.88 -1.02 -6.83
N TYR A 19 -9.59 -1.07 -8.13
CA TYR A 19 -10.58 -0.95 -9.19
C TYR A 19 -11.63 -2.06 -9.11
N PHE A 20 -11.18 -3.33 -9.02
CA PHE A 20 -12.09 -4.46 -8.88
C PHE A 20 -12.84 -4.45 -7.55
N LEU A 21 -12.22 -3.98 -6.47
CA LEU A 21 -12.90 -3.77 -5.20
C LEU A 21 -14.05 -2.76 -5.35
N ALA A 22 -13.78 -1.60 -5.97
CA ALA A 22 -14.75 -0.53 -6.14
C ALA A 22 -15.91 -0.91 -7.05
N ILE A 23 -15.65 -1.57 -8.19
CA ILE A 23 -16.69 -1.96 -9.14
C ILE A 23 -17.63 -3.01 -8.52
N ASN A 24 -17.08 -4.05 -7.91
CA ASN A 24 -17.87 -5.12 -7.29
C ASN A 24 -18.61 -4.63 -6.03
N TYR A 25 -18.06 -3.63 -5.34
CA TYR A 25 -18.74 -2.98 -4.23
C TYR A 25 -19.99 -2.20 -4.66
N ARG A 26 -19.97 -1.55 -5.83
CA ARG A 26 -21.14 -0.88 -6.43
C ARG A 26 -22.25 -1.88 -6.72
N ASP A 27 -21.89 -3.09 -7.15
CA ASP A 27 -22.83 -4.18 -7.44
C ASP A 27 -23.26 -4.98 -6.19
N GLY A 28 -22.85 -4.54 -4.99
CA GLY A 28 -23.20 -5.18 -3.71
C GLY A 28 -22.49 -6.52 -3.46
N LYS A 29 -21.64 -6.99 -4.37
CA LYS A 29 -20.88 -8.24 -4.25
C LYS A 29 -19.48 -7.94 -3.73
N TYR A 30 -19.32 -7.91 -2.41
CA TYR A 30 -18.00 -7.68 -1.83
C TYR A 30 -17.13 -8.95 -1.87
N ILE A 31 -16.02 -8.90 -2.62
CA ILE A 31 -15.06 -10.01 -2.71
C ILE A 31 -13.77 -9.64 -1.98
N LYS A 32 -13.54 -10.30 -0.82
CA LYS A 32 -12.36 -10.10 0.04
C LYS A 32 -11.02 -10.26 -0.70
N GLY A 33 -10.99 -11.08 -1.75
CA GLY A 33 -9.80 -11.33 -2.56
C GLY A 33 -9.22 -10.07 -3.21
N TYR A 34 -10.05 -9.14 -3.67
CA TYR A 34 -9.56 -7.88 -4.27
C TYR A 34 -8.98 -6.92 -3.25
N GLY A 35 -9.48 -6.94 -2.02
CA GLY A 35 -8.88 -6.23 -0.89
C GLY A 35 -7.49 -6.78 -0.59
N LEU A 36 -7.37 -8.10 -0.51
CA LEU A 36 -6.09 -8.78 -0.26
C LEU A 36 -5.09 -8.52 -1.39
N LEU A 37 -5.54 -8.53 -2.65
CA LEU A 37 -4.73 -8.16 -3.81
C LEU A 37 -4.23 -6.71 -3.72
N SER A 38 -5.09 -5.78 -3.29
CA SER A 38 -4.72 -4.38 -3.08
C SER A 38 -3.64 -4.23 -1.99
N TYR A 39 -3.76 -4.94 -0.87
CA TYR A 39 -2.74 -4.95 0.18
C TYR A 39 -1.41 -5.51 -0.31
N LEU A 40 -1.44 -6.54 -1.16
CA LEU A 40 -0.25 -7.16 -1.73
C LEU A 40 0.47 -6.19 -2.67
N GLY A 41 -0.27 -5.52 -3.55
CA GLY A 41 0.27 -4.46 -4.42
C GLY A 41 0.86 -3.29 -3.63
N PHE A 42 0.17 -2.85 -2.58
CA PHE A 42 0.67 -1.81 -1.67
C PHE A 42 1.98 -2.23 -1.00
N GLY A 43 2.06 -3.44 -0.45
CA GLY A 43 3.27 -3.95 0.19
C GLY A 43 4.47 -3.98 -0.75
N MET A 44 4.26 -4.44 -2.00
CA MET A 44 5.32 -4.43 -3.02
C MET A 44 5.77 -3.01 -3.38
N MET A 45 4.82 -2.10 -3.59
CA MET A 45 5.10 -0.69 -3.87
C MET A 45 5.88 -0.04 -2.74
N LEU A 46 5.45 -0.26 -1.50
CA LEU A 46 6.05 0.33 -0.31
C LEU A 46 7.47 -0.21 -0.07
N LEU A 47 7.64 -1.54 -0.13
CA LEU A 47 8.96 -2.17 0.02
C LEU A 47 9.94 -1.66 -1.05
N GLY A 48 9.51 -1.66 -2.31
CA GLY A 48 10.33 -1.17 -3.41
C GLY A 48 10.66 0.32 -3.29
N GLY A 49 9.71 1.13 -2.84
CA GLY A 49 9.90 2.57 -2.62
C GLY A 49 10.88 2.88 -1.50
N ILE A 50 10.79 2.16 -0.37
CA ILE A 50 11.71 2.32 0.77
C ILE A 50 13.13 1.93 0.35
N LEU A 51 13.30 0.81 -0.35
CA LEU A 51 14.61 0.37 -0.83
C LEU A 51 15.19 1.32 -1.90
N LEU A 52 14.36 1.94 -2.74
CA LEU A 52 14.83 2.98 -3.67
C LEU A 52 15.28 4.25 -2.94
N MET A 53 14.65 4.57 -1.81
CA MET A 53 14.97 5.73 -0.99
C MET A 53 16.09 5.46 0.03
N GLU A 54 16.59 4.23 0.13
CA GLU A 54 17.67 3.86 1.06
C GLU A 54 18.90 4.78 1.01
N PRO A 55 19.42 5.22 -0.18
CA PRO A 55 20.53 6.15 -0.23
C PRO A 55 20.22 7.52 0.42
N ILE A 56 18.96 7.96 0.32
CA ILE A 56 18.49 9.20 0.93
C ILE A 56 18.45 9.02 2.45
N PHE A 57 17.95 7.88 2.93
CA PHE A 57 17.88 7.60 4.36
C PHE A 57 19.26 7.50 5.01
N ILE A 58 20.22 6.86 4.33
CA ILE A 58 21.61 6.76 4.84
C ILE A 58 22.28 8.13 4.89
N SER A 59 21.90 9.06 4.03
CA SER A 59 22.44 10.43 4.03
C SER A 59 21.89 11.33 5.15
N LEU A 60 20.87 10.90 5.88
CA LEU A 60 20.28 11.68 6.97
C LEU A 60 21.16 11.65 8.24
N PRO A 61 21.31 12.78 8.94
CA PRO A 61 22.15 12.86 10.13
C PRO A 61 21.53 12.17 11.35
N GLY A 62 22.38 11.50 12.14
CA GLY A 62 22.02 10.94 13.44
C GLY A 62 20.97 9.83 13.38
N ASN A 63 20.05 9.81 14.35
CA ASN A 63 19.04 8.75 14.48
C ASN A 63 17.91 8.84 13.41
N LEU A 64 17.91 9.88 12.56
CA LEU A 64 16.91 10.05 11.49
C LEU A 64 17.05 9.01 10.38
N SER A 65 18.27 8.52 10.11
CA SER A 65 18.52 7.50 9.08
C SER A 65 17.74 6.22 9.33
N ASN A 66 17.64 5.81 10.60
CA ASN A 66 16.88 4.65 11.02
C ASN A 66 15.40 4.97 11.28
N THR A 67 15.06 6.14 11.81
CA THR A 67 13.66 6.42 12.21
C THR A 67 12.77 6.90 11.06
N ALA A 68 13.32 7.56 10.03
CA ALA A 68 12.54 8.06 8.90
C ALA A 68 11.87 6.95 8.08
N PRO A 69 12.53 5.83 7.71
CA PRO A 69 11.89 4.70 7.01
C PRO A 69 10.70 4.13 7.80
N TRP A 70 10.85 3.97 9.11
CA TRP A 70 9.79 3.49 9.99
C TRP A 70 8.62 4.46 10.07
N GLY A 71 8.90 5.77 10.22
CA GLY A 71 7.88 6.82 10.23
C GLY A 71 7.08 6.85 8.93
N ILE A 72 7.77 6.85 7.79
CA ILE A 72 7.13 6.83 6.46
C ILE A 72 6.26 5.58 6.31
N THR A 73 6.78 4.41 6.72
CA THR A 73 6.05 3.12 6.66
C THR A 73 4.78 3.16 7.52
N MET A 74 4.87 3.66 8.76
CA MET A 74 3.70 3.78 9.63
C MET A 74 2.67 4.76 9.06
N CYS A 75 3.08 5.96 8.67
CA CYS A 75 2.17 6.97 8.14
C CYS A 75 1.43 6.49 6.88
N THR A 76 2.15 5.91 5.93
CA THR A 76 1.56 5.37 4.69
C THR A 76 0.66 4.17 4.97
N SER A 77 1.06 3.27 5.87
CA SER A 77 0.23 2.12 6.27
C SER A 77 -1.04 2.54 7.01
N ILE A 78 -1.01 3.60 7.80
CA ILE A 78 -2.21 4.14 8.47
C ILE A 78 -3.16 4.74 7.43
N ILE A 79 -2.66 5.56 6.50
CA ILE A 79 -3.48 6.18 5.45
C ILE A 79 -4.12 5.09 4.58
N VAL A 80 -3.33 4.14 4.11
CA VAL A 80 -3.81 3.03 3.27
C VAL A 80 -4.69 2.09 4.06
N GLY A 81 -4.39 1.84 5.34
CA GLY A 81 -5.27 1.13 6.26
C GLY A 81 -6.63 1.82 6.36
N GLN A 82 -6.69 3.14 6.55
CA GLN A 82 -7.96 3.86 6.58
C GLN A 82 -8.66 3.83 5.21
N LEU A 83 -7.93 4.00 4.11
CA LEU A 83 -8.50 4.08 2.77
C LEU A 83 -8.97 2.71 2.24
N LEU A 84 -8.26 1.63 2.58
CA LEU A 84 -8.58 0.25 2.23
C LEU A 84 -9.41 -0.47 3.29
N LEU A 85 -9.50 -0.04 4.55
CA LEU A 85 -10.33 -0.70 5.57
C LEU A 85 -11.71 -0.04 5.69
N LYS A 86 -11.77 1.30 5.66
CA LYS A 86 -12.99 2.05 5.95
C LYS A 86 -14.13 1.81 4.94
N PRO A 87 -13.92 1.84 3.61
CA PRO A 87 -14.98 1.45 2.66
C PRO A 87 -15.23 -0.07 2.63
N THR A 88 -14.22 -0.85 3.00
CA THR A 88 -14.09 -2.28 2.74
C THR A 88 -14.66 -3.17 3.85
N PHE A 89 -14.64 -2.71 5.10
CA PHE A 89 -15.10 -3.47 6.28
C PHE A 89 -16.31 -2.85 7.01
N LEU A 90 -16.69 -1.60 6.74
CA LEU A 90 -17.82 -0.96 7.41
C LEU A 90 -19.20 -1.27 6.81
N LYS A 91 -19.29 -1.99 5.68
CA LYS A 91 -20.58 -2.44 5.11
C LYS A 91 -21.11 -3.74 5.74
N ASN A 92 -20.72 -4.04 6.98
CA ASN A 92 -21.32 -5.13 7.75
C ASN A 92 -22.07 -4.58 8.97
N LYS A 93 -22.73 -3.43 8.81
CA LYS A 93 -23.83 -2.99 9.68
C LYS A 93 -25.15 -3.27 8.95
N LYS A 94 -25.55 -4.54 8.93
CA LYS A 94 -26.96 -4.91 8.83
C LYS A 94 -27.33 -5.55 10.15
#